data_AF-A0A2M7H523-F1
#
_entry.id   AF-A0A2M7H523-F1
#
_cell.length_a   1.000
_cell.length_b   1.000
_cell.length_c   1.000
_cell.angle_alpha   90.00
_cell.angle_beta   90.00
_cell.angle_gamma   90.00
#
_symmetry.space_group_name_H-M   'P 1'
#
loop_
_entity.id
_entity.type
_entity.pdbx_description
1 polymer ?
#
loop_
_entity_poly.entity_id
_entity_poly.type
_entity_poly.pdbx_seq_one_letter_code
_entity_poly.pdbx_strand_id
1 'polypeptide(L)'
;MTKDQLKSSVLKRIKTDQLSPKPHWQFTLREGLMWTLGTVAVFIGSVAVAVIIYLVSSSDLDLLLQASGNPIADLFKLFPYFWLILLALFVLLARYQVMHTKRGYRYSVWLVAISLVTASIIIGAFFSFTGIGQQIDQAFEQRLPMYSDLLAPRHDVWCPSEGGRLGGMVLEVVDSEHFRLIDINGNEWIVDLTEIQATTADITPREVVRMLGELGAEGVFEASLIRVKPLDTPFGPKGRFEERMEVGGRALPPGARNIFRVRITG
;
A
#
# COMPACT_ATOMS: atom_id res chain seq x y z
N MET A 1 -10.66 57.12 29.32
CA MET A 1 -11.22 56.09 30.22
C MET A 1 -10.20 55.83 31.33
N THR A 2 -10.51 56.20 32.57
CA THR A 2 -9.59 56.15 33.71
C THR A 2 -9.49 54.74 34.30
N LYS A 3 -8.34 54.37 34.90
CA LYS A 3 -8.09 53.03 35.48
C LYS A 3 -9.20 52.56 36.42
N ASP A 4 -9.78 53.47 37.21
CA ASP A 4 -10.83 53.16 38.19
C ASP A 4 -12.18 52.80 37.55
N GLN A 5 -12.49 53.40 36.38
CA GLN A 5 -13.68 53.06 35.60
C GLN A 5 -13.54 51.65 34.98
N LEU A 6 -12.34 51.28 34.56
CA LEU A 6 -12.06 49.95 34.05
C LEU A 6 -12.18 48.89 35.16
N LYS A 7 -11.59 49.18 36.33
CA LYS A 7 -11.58 48.26 37.48
C LYS A 7 -13.00 47.98 38.01
N SER A 8 -13.80 49.03 38.15
CA SER A 8 -15.19 48.92 38.61
C SER A 8 -16.09 48.21 37.59
N SER A 9 -15.94 48.46 36.29
CA SER A 9 -16.72 47.76 35.25
C SER A 9 -16.40 46.25 35.20
N VAL A 10 -15.12 45.87 35.35
CA VAL A 10 -14.70 44.45 35.41
C VAL A 10 -15.25 43.77 36.66
N LEU A 11 -15.13 44.39 37.84
CA LEU A 11 -15.67 43.86 39.10
C LEU A 11 -17.19 43.69 39.08
N LYS A 12 -17.90 44.66 38.48
CA LYS A 12 -19.35 44.61 38.33
C LYS A 12 -19.74 43.44 37.42
N ARG A 13 -19.03 43.22 36.32
CA ARG A 13 -19.27 42.14 35.37
C ARG A 13 -18.98 40.75 35.96
N ILE A 14 -17.91 40.60 36.74
CA ILE A 14 -17.59 39.34 37.44
C ILE A 14 -18.68 38.96 38.44
N LYS A 15 -19.23 39.94 39.18
CA LYS A 15 -20.33 39.71 40.13
C LYS A 15 -21.67 39.45 39.44
N THR A 16 -21.99 40.16 38.36
CA THR A 16 -23.25 39.99 37.62
C THR A 16 -23.30 38.67 36.85
N ASP A 17 -22.20 38.27 36.22
CA ASP A 17 -22.14 37.09 35.34
C ASP A 17 -21.70 35.80 36.08
N GLN A 18 -21.53 35.85 37.41
CA GLN A 18 -21.06 34.72 38.26
C GLN A 18 -19.88 33.94 37.66
N LEU A 19 -18.88 34.66 37.13
CA LEU A 19 -17.75 34.04 36.44
C LEU A 19 -16.83 33.30 37.43
N SER A 20 -17.01 31.98 37.54
CA SER A 20 -16.15 31.11 38.34
C SER A 20 -14.81 30.83 37.62
N PRO A 21 -13.66 30.88 38.30
CA PRO A 21 -12.38 30.52 37.71
C PRO A 21 -12.39 29.04 37.30
N LYS A 22 -12.15 28.77 36.01
CA LYS A 22 -11.99 27.39 35.52
C LYS A 22 -10.59 26.87 35.88
N PRO A 23 -10.47 25.63 36.36
CA PRO A 23 -9.19 25.11 36.81
C PRO A 23 -8.21 24.93 35.65
N HIS A 24 -6.92 25.20 35.91
CA HIS A 24 -5.89 25.28 34.88
C HIS A 24 -5.65 23.93 34.15
N TRP A 25 -5.86 22.80 34.83
CA TRP A 25 -5.70 21.46 34.25
C TRP A 25 -6.65 21.21 33.08
N GLN A 26 -7.86 21.78 33.08
CA GLN A 26 -8.78 21.65 31.96
C GLN A 26 -8.26 22.34 30.69
N PHE A 27 -7.42 23.38 30.84
CA PHE A 27 -6.77 24.04 29.72
C PHE A 27 -5.56 23.23 29.24
N THR A 28 -4.70 22.78 30.15
CA THR A 28 -3.51 21.98 29.81
C THR A 28 -3.88 20.63 29.18
N LEU A 29 -4.92 19.96 29.70
CA LEU A 29 -5.41 18.70 29.15
C LEU A 29 -5.93 18.89 27.73
N ARG A 30 -6.68 19.97 27.46
CA ARG A 30 -7.20 20.26 26.12
C ARG A 30 -6.08 20.57 25.14
N GLU A 31 -5.06 21.33 25.55
CA GLU A 31 -3.93 21.67 24.69
C GLU A 31 -3.06 20.42 24.39
N GLY A 32 -2.77 19.60 25.40
CA GLY A 32 -2.06 18.33 25.21
C GLY A 32 -2.83 17.34 24.32
N LEU A 33 -4.16 17.25 24.48
CA LEU A 33 -5.00 16.39 23.64
C LEU A 33 -4.98 16.80 22.17
N MET A 34 -4.81 18.09 21.87
CA MET A 34 -4.70 18.55 20.48
C MET A 34 -3.36 18.17 19.85
N TRP A 35 -2.25 18.42 20.55
CA TRP A 35 -0.92 18.08 20.04
C TRP A 35 -0.78 16.58 19.84
N THR A 36 -1.23 15.77 20.81
CA THR A 36 -1.20 14.31 20.71
C THR A 36 -2.02 13.81 19.53
N LEU A 37 -3.28 14.27 19.36
CA LEU A 37 -4.10 13.83 18.22
C LEU A 37 -3.53 14.30 16.87
N GLY A 38 -2.97 15.51 16.81
CA GLY A 38 -2.29 16.03 15.63
C GLY A 38 -1.08 15.19 15.25
N THR A 39 -0.22 14.85 16.23
CA THR A 39 0.94 13.97 16.03
C THR A 39 0.52 12.58 15.55
N VAL A 40 -0.51 11.99 16.17
CA VAL A 40 -1.05 10.69 15.76
C VAL A 40 -1.60 10.75 14.33
N ALA A 41 -2.32 11.82 13.98
CA ALA A 41 -2.85 12.01 12.64
C ALA A 41 -1.74 12.14 11.58
N VAL A 42 -0.68 12.92 11.86
CA VAL A 42 0.49 13.02 10.97
C VAL A 42 1.16 11.65 10.83
N PHE A 43 1.41 10.95 11.94
CA PHE A 43 2.07 9.65 11.92
C PHE A 43 1.31 8.64 11.05
N ILE A 44 -0.01 8.53 11.23
CA ILE A 44 -0.83 7.60 10.46
C ILE A 44 -0.94 8.05 9.00
N GLY A 45 -1.05 9.36 8.76
CA GLY A 45 -1.00 9.92 7.41
C GLY A 45 0.31 9.61 6.68
N SER A 46 1.45 9.70 7.38
CA SER A 46 2.77 9.35 6.84
C SER A 46 2.89 7.88 6.50
N VAL A 47 2.39 7.00 7.38
CA VAL A 47 2.33 5.56 7.11
C VAL A 47 1.48 5.29 5.85
N ALA A 48 0.30 5.89 5.77
CA ALA A 48 -0.57 5.74 4.61
C ALA A 48 0.12 6.19 3.32
N VAL A 49 0.77 7.37 3.32
CA VAL A 49 1.53 7.86 2.17
C VAL A 49 2.68 6.91 1.81
N ALA A 50 3.45 6.43 2.78
CA ALA A 50 4.56 5.51 2.54
C ALA A 50 4.11 4.21 1.86
N VAL A 51 3.00 3.64 2.33
CA VAL A 51 2.42 2.44 1.73
C VAL A 51 1.86 2.73 0.34
N ILE A 52 1.18 3.87 0.14
CA ILE A 52 0.69 4.28 -1.18
C ILE A 52 1.85 4.38 -2.19
N ILE A 53 2.96 5.05 -1.81
CA ILE A 53 4.13 5.17 -2.68
C ILE A 53 4.69 3.78 -3.00
N TYR A 54 4.90 2.93 -1.99
CA TYR A 54 5.38 1.55 -2.20
C TYR A 54 4.49 0.77 -3.16
N LEU A 55 3.17 0.83 -2.97
CA LEU A 55 2.21 0.13 -3.82
C LEU A 55 2.25 0.65 -5.25
N VAL A 56 2.24 1.96 -5.46
CA VAL A 56 2.29 2.57 -6.79
C VAL A 56 3.61 2.21 -7.50
N SER A 57 4.74 2.32 -6.82
CA SER A 57 6.06 1.98 -7.37
C SER A 57 6.22 0.50 -7.69
N SER A 58 5.49 -0.39 -7.01
CA SER A 58 5.56 -1.84 -7.22
C SER A 58 4.50 -2.40 -8.19
N SER A 59 3.53 -1.59 -8.64
CA SER A 59 2.35 -2.08 -9.37
C SER A 59 2.54 -2.35 -10.88
N ASP A 60 3.72 -2.13 -11.47
CA ASP A 60 3.96 -2.22 -12.93
C ASP A 60 2.85 -1.57 -13.76
N LEU A 61 2.45 -0.36 -13.37
CA LEU A 61 1.35 0.38 -13.99
C LEU A 61 1.49 0.48 -15.50
N ASP A 62 2.71 0.64 -16.01
CA ASP A 62 3.00 0.74 -17.44
C ASP A 62 2.58 -0.52 -18.21
N LEU A 63 2.76 -1.71 -17.62
CA LEU A 63 2.34 -2.98 -18.22
C LEU A 63 0.82 -3.12 -18.18
N LEU A 64 0.20 -2.72 -17.06
CA LEU A 64 -1.25 -2.80 -16.89
C LEU A 64 -2.02 -1.86 -17.82
N LEU A 65 -1.47 -0.67 -18.05
CA LEU A 65 -2.05 0.30 -18.98
C LEU A 65 -1.92 -0.15 -20.44
N GLN A 66 -0.87 -0.91 -20.79
CA GLN A 66 -0.68 -1.45 -22.15
C GLN A 66 -1.55 -2.67 -22.44
N ALA A 67 -1.78 -3.53 -21.44
CA ALA A 67 -2.53 -4.78 -21.61
C ALA A 67 -4.05 -4.59 -21.67
N SER A 68 -4.58 -3.52 -21.09
CA SER A 68 -6.03 -3.40 -20.84
C SER A 68 -6.77 -2.62 -21.94
N GLY A 69 -7.94 -3.12 -22.35
CA GLY A 69 -8.89 -2.35 -23.16
C GLY A 69 -9.61 -1.22 -22.39
N ASN A 70 -9.49 -1.18 -21.05
CA ASN A 70 -10.04 -0.12 -20.20
C ASN A 70 -9.06 0.28 -19.07
N PRO A 71 -8.14 1.23 -19.35
CA PRO A 71 -7.11 1.63 -18.40
C PRO A 71 -7.67 2.28 -17.13
N ILE A 72 -8.86 2.88 -17.20
CA ILE A 72 -9.50 3.55 -16.06
C ILE A 72 -9.97 2.50 -15.06
N ALA A 73 -10.63 1.42 -15.51
CA ALA A 73 -11.12 0.37 -14.64
C ALA A 73 -9.97 -0.35 -13.91
N ASP A 74 -8.86 -0.60 -14.59
CA ASP A 74 -7.69 -1.24 -13.98
C ASP A 74 -6.94 -0.30 -13.04
N LEU A 75 -6.88 0.99 -13.33
CA LEU A 75 -6.36 1.98 -12.39
C LEU A 75 -7.14 1.98 -11.07
N PHE A 76 -8.47 1.91 -11.12
CA PHE A 76 -9.30 1.82 -9.91
C PHE A 76 -9.01 0.55 -9.09
N LYS A 77 -8.85 -0.62 -9.72
CA LYS A 77 -8.49 -1.86 -9.00
C LYS A 77 -7.15 -1.76 -8.26
N LEU A 78 -6.23 -0.94 -8.78
CA LEU A 78 -4.92 -0.70 -8.19
C LEU A 78 -4.95 0.38 -7.11
N PHE A 79 -6.07 1.04 -6.85
CA PHE A 79 -6.09 2.09 -5.84
C PHE A 79 -6.08 1.50 -4.42
N PRO A 80 -5.20 2.00 -3.53
CA PRO A 80 -5.17 1.59 -2.13
C PRO A 80 -6.33 2.23 -1.35
N TYR A 81 -7.56 1.83 -1.65
CA TYR A 81 -8.78 2.44 -1.09
C TYR A 81 -8.78 2.47 0.43
N PHE A 82 -8.28 1.41 1.07
CA PHE A 82 -8.13 1.34 2.52
C PHE A 82 -7.32 2.52 3.06
N TRP A 83 -6.14 2.78 2.48
CA TRP A 83 -5.25 3.86 2.91
C TRP A 83 -5.81 5.25 2.57
N LEU A 84 -6.54 5.39 1.46
CA LEU A 84 -7.23 6.63 1.11
C LEU A 84 -8.37 6.95 2.07
N ILE A 85 -9.18 5.95 2.44
CA ILE A 85 -10.26 6.09 3.43
C ILE A 85 -9.65 6.44 4.79
N LEU A 86 -8.54 5.79 5.18
CA LEU A 86 -7.84 6.09 6.42
C LEU A 86 -7.34 7.54 6.44
N LEU A 87 -6.70 8.00 5.35
CA LEU A 87 -6.23 9.38 5.21
C LEU A 87 -7.40 10.37 5.27
N ALA A 88 -8.49 10.10 4.57
CA ALA A 88 -9.71 10.92 4.61
C ALA A 88 -10.29 11.02 6.03
N LEU A 89 -10.35 9.90 6.76
CA LEU A 89 -10.79 9.86 8.15
C LEU A 89 -9.90 10.74 9.05
N PHE A 90 -8.58 10.68 8.90
CA PHE A 90 -7.66 11.52 9.68
C PHE A 90 -7.78 13.00 9.35
N VAL A 91 -8.00 13.36 8.08
CA VAL A 91 -8.27 14.75 7.69
C VAL A 91 -9.58 15.25 8.32
N LEU A 92 -10.63 14.42 8.34
CA LEU A 92 -11.90 14.76 9.00
C LEU A 92 -11.76 14.90 10.52
N LEU A 93 -11.01 14.00 11.17
CA LEU A 93 -10.69 14.09 12.60
C LEU A 93 -9.89 15.36 12.91
N ALA A 94 -8.89 15.69 12.10
CA ALA A 94 -8.12 16.92 12.24
C ALA A 94 -9.01 18.16 12.09
N ARG A 95 -9.89 18.18 11.09
CA ARG A 95 -10.89 19.26 10.91
C ARG A 95 -11.80 19.39 12.14
N TYR A 96 -12.36 18.27 12.61
CA TYR A 96 -13.24 18.24 13.77
C TYR A 96 -12.54 18.82 15.01
N GLN A 97 -11.29 18.43 15.25
CA GLN A 97 -10.47 18.93 16.37
C GLN A 97 -10.23 20.44 16.30
N VAL A 98 -9.88 20.97 15.13
CA VAL A 98 -9.65 22.41 14.97
C VAL A 98 -10.95 23.19 15.20
N MET A 99 -12.08 22.70 14.69
CA MET A 99 -13.38 23.36 14.88
C MET A 99 -13.86 23.38 16.34
N HIS A 100 -13.59 22.34 17.13
CA HIS A 100 -14.06 22.24 18.52
C HIS A 100 -13.13 22.91 19.55
N THR A 101 -12.10 23.61 19.09
CA THR A 101 -11.11 24.22 19.97
C THR A 101 -11.26 25.73 20.06
N LYS A 102 -11.16 26.26 21.29
CA LYS A 102 -11.23 27.70 21.62
C LYS A 102 -10.31 28.63 20.81
N ARG A 103 -9.18 28.13 20.27
CA ARG A 103 -8.25 28.88 19.39
C ARG A 103 -8.41 28.56 17.91
N GLY A 104 -9.27 27.61 17.54
CA GLY A 104 -9.55 27.24 16.16
C GLY A 104 -10.04 28.39 15.30
N TYR A 105 -10.73 29.37 15.89
CA TYR A 105 -11.17 30.58 15.19
C TYR A 105 -10.01 31.45 14.67
N ARG A 106 -8.81 31.37 15.28
CA ARG A 106 -7.66 32.17 14.85
C ARG A 106 -6.89 31.58 13.67
N TYR A 107 -6.99 30.28 13.44
CA TYR A 107 -6.26 29.60 12.38
C TYR A 107 -7.25 29.12 11.32
N SER A 108 -6.99 29.46 10.06
CA SER A 108 -7.79 28.91 8.97
C SER A 108 -7.70 27.39 9.02
N VAL A 109 -8.84 26.72 9.15
CA VAL A 109 -8.95 25.24 9.18
C VAL A 109 -8.20 24.62 8.00
N TRP A 110 -8.23 25.29 6.84
CA TRP A 110 -7.49 24.89 5.64
C TRP A 110 -5.98 24.93 5.82
N LEU A 111 -5.42 25.93 6.51
CA LEU A 111 -3.98 26.00 6.75
C LEU A 111 -3.49 24.85 7.65
N VAL A 112 -4.29 24.46 8.66
CA VAL A 112 -3.96 23.33 9.52
C VAL A 112 -4.10 22.01 8.77
N ALA A 113 -5.15 21.85 7.96
CA ALA A 113 -5.31 20.65 7.14
C ALA A 113 -4.15 20.50 6.13
N ILE A 114 -3.80 21.58 5.42
CA ILE A 114 -2.70 21.60 4.45
C ILE A 114 -1.36 21.31 5.15
N SER A 115 -1.12 21.86 6.34
CA SER A 115 0.15 21.60 7.05
C SER A 115 0.27 20.13 7.48
N LEU A 116 -0.82 19.53 7.98
CA LEU A 116 -0.85 18.11 8.35
C LEU A 116 -0.65 17.20 7.14
N VAL A 117 -1.33 17.48 6.03
CA VAL A 117 -1.18 16.71 4.78
C VAL A 117 0.24 16.85 4.25
N THR A 118 0.77 18.07 4.16
CA THR A 118 2.14 18.33 3.70
C THR A 118 3.17 17.62 4.58
N ALA A 119 3.04 17.72 5.90
CA ALA A 119 3.92 17.01 6.84
C ALA A 119 3.84 15.49 6.67
N SER A 120 2.62 14.97 6.50
CA SER A 120 2.39 13.54 6.26
C SER A 120 3.09 13.07 4.98
N ILE A 121 3.01 13.86 3.90
CA ILE A 121 3.66 13.56 2.62
C ILE A 121 5.18 13.55 2.77
N ILE A 122 5.77 14.56 3.41
CA ILE A 122 7.23 14.65 3.57
C ILE A 122 7.77 13.46 4.37
N ILE A 123 7.16 13.17 5.53
CA ILE A 123 7.58 12.06 6.40
C ILE A 123 7.28 10.71 5.73
N GLY A 124 6.13 10.59 5.05
CA GLY A 124 5.75 9.38 4.33
C GLY A 124 6.68 9.06 3.17
N ALA A 125 7.13 10.08 2.42
CA ALA A 125 8.15 9.92 1.40
C ALA A 125 9.47 9.39 2.02
N PHE A 126 9.90 9.95 3.14
CA PHE A 126 11.06 9.47 3.89
C PHE A 126 10.91 8.00 4.34
N PHE A 127 9.73 7.62 4.86
CA PHE A 127 9.41 6.24 5.22
C PHE A 127 9.38 5.29 4.00
N SER A 128 8.97 5.79 2.83
CA SER A 128 9.02 5.00 1.61
C SER A 128 10.45 4.69 1.18
N PHE A 129 11.37 5.67 1.27
CA PHE A 129 12.79 5.45 0.94
C PHE A 129 13.49 4.46 1.86
N THR A 130 13.02 4.34 3.11
CA THR A 130 13.58 3.40 4.10
C THR A 130 12.93 2.01 4.06
N GLY A 131 11.97 1.78 3.18
CA GLY A 131 11.27 0.49 3.05
C GLY A 131 10.22 0.23 4.14
N ILE A 132 9.90 1.21 4.98
CA ILE A 132 8.88 1.07 6.03
C ILE A 132 7.50 0.83 5.40
N GLY A 133 7.21 1.43 4.25
CA GLY A 133 5.97 1.20 3.51
C GLY A 133 5.74 -0.29 3.19
N GLN A 134 6.78 -0.99 2.72
CA GLN A 134 6.73 -2.42 2.44
C GLN A 134 6.49 -3.24 3.71
N GLN A 135 7.23 -2.95 4.79
CA GLN A 135 7.13 -3.70 6.04
C GLN A 135 5.72 -3.58 6.65
N ILE A 136 5.13 -2.38 6.60
CA ILE A 136 3.78 -2.14 7.12
C ILE A 136 2.74 -2.85 6.28
N ASP A 137 2.81 -2.74 4.95
CA ASP A 137 1.88 -3.42 4.04
C ASP A 137 1.89 -4.94 4.28
N GLN A 138 3.09 -5.54 4.34
CA GLN A 138 3.25 -6.97 4.62
C GLN A 138 2.75 -7.37 6.01
N ALA A 139 3.02 -6.56 7.04
CA ALA A 139 2.56 -6.83 8.39
C ALA A 139 1.03 -6.77 8.50
N PHE A 140 0.38 -5.84 7.79
CA PHE A 140 -1.07 -5.73 7.74
C PHE A 140 -1.69 -6.91 7.00
N GLU A 141 -1.12 -7.29 5.86
CA GLU A 141 -1.58 -8.45 5.09
C GLU A 141 -1.49 -9.77 5.85
N GLN A 142 -0.43 -9.98 6.64
CA GLN A 142 -0.26 -11.20 7.43
C GLN A 142 -1.19 -11.27 8.65
N ARG A 143 -1.55 -10.12 9.23
CA ARG A 143 -2.25 -10.08 10.53
C ARG A 143 -3.74 -9.79 10.40
N LEU A 144 -4.18 -9.22 9.28
CA LEU A 144 -5.55 -8.78 9.08
C LEU A 144 -6.15 -9.50 7.85
N PRO A 145 -6.93 -10.58 8.05
CA PRO A 145 -7.59 -11.30 6.95
C PRO A 145 -8.45 -10.39 6.06
N MET A 146 -9.12 -9.41 6.67
CA MET A 146 -9.91 -8.42 5.93
C MET A 146 -9.04 -7.56 4.99
N TYR A 147 -7.78 -7.30 5.35
CA TYR A 147 -6.86 -6.54 4.50
C TYR A 147 -6.35 -7.40 3.33
N SER A 148 -6.06 -8.69 3.56
CA SER A 148 -5.68 -9.61 2.48
C SER A 148 -6.79 -9.80 1.46
N ASP A 149 -8.06 -9.87 1.89
CA ASP A 149 -9.21 -10.02 0.98
C ASP A 149 -9.41 -8.77 0.11
N LEU A 150 -9.21 -7.58 0.68
CA LEU A 150 -9.27 -6.31 -0.07
C LEU A 150 -8.12 -6.17 -1.08
N LEU A 151 -6.99 -6.82 -0.83
CA LEU A 151 -5.84 -6.84 -1.74
C LEU A 151 -5.84 -8.03 -2.71
N ALA A 152 -6.63 -9.07 -2.46
CA ALA A 152 -6.71 -10.26 -3.32
C ALA A 152 -6.93 -9.92 -4.82
N PRO A 153 -7.82 -8.98 -5.18
CA PRO A 153 -8.01 -8.59 -6.58
C PRO A 153 -6.74 -8.07 -7.26
N ARG A 154 -5.76 -7.53 -6.52
CA ARG A 154 -4.48 -7.07 -7.08
C ARG A 154 -3.51 -8.21 -7.37
N HIS A 155 -3.54 -9.28 -6.58
CA HIS A 155 -2.70 -10.45 -6.83
C HIS A 155 -3.20 -11.23 -8.05
N ASP A 156 -4.51 -11.23 -8.27
CA ASP A 156 -5.14 -11.96 -9.37
C ASP A 156 -5.01 -11.25 -10.73
N VAL A 157 -4.58 -9.98 -10.76
CA VAL A 157 -4.34 -9.22 -12.01
C VAL A 157 -3.32 -9.92 -12.93
N TRP A 158 -2.38 -10.66 -12.33
CA TRP A 158 -1.31 -11.36 -13.04
C TRP A 158 -1.59 -12.86 -13.21
N CYS A 159 -2.82 -13.31 -12.95
CA CYS A 159 -3.27 -14.61 -13.40
C CYS A 159 -3.74 -14.51 -14.85
N PRO A 160 -3.59 -15.58 -15.65
CA PRO A 160 -4.12 -15.64 -16.99
C PRO A 160 -5.62 -15.37 -16.94
N SER A 161 -5.96 -14.19 -17.43
CA SER A 161 -7.32 -13.66 -17.59
C SER A 161 -7.46 -13.21 -19.03
N GLU A 162 -8.69 -12.96 -19.48
CA GLU A 162 -9.04 -12.56 -20.85
C GLU A 162 -8.25 -11.34 -21.41
N GLY A 163 -7.44 -10.67 -20.59
CA GLY A 163 -6.58 -9.53 -20.97
C GLY A 163 -5.09 -9.84 -21.19
N GLY A 164 -4.70 -11.11 -21.41
CA GLY A 164 -3.34 -11.43 -21.88
C GLY A 164 -2.21 -11.17 -20.87
N ARG A 165 -2.48 -11.39 -19.58
CA ARG A 165 -1.52 -11.15 -18.48
C ARG A 165 -1.14 -12.47 -17.82
N LEU A 166 0.15 -12.68 -17.61
CA LEU A 166 0.64 -13.85 -16.86
C LEU A 166 1.76 -13.42 -15.90
N GLY A 167 1.78 -14.02 -14.72
CA GLY A 167 2.81 -13.78 -13.72
C GLY A 167 2.97 -14.97 -12.82
N GLY A 168 4.22 -15.28 -12.51
CA GLY A 168 4.55 -16.48 -11.77
C GLY A 168 6.04 -16.63 -11.53
N MET A 169 6.41 -17.77 -10.96
CA MET A 169 7.80 -18.11 -10.67
C MET A 169 8.34 -19.04 -11.74
N VAL A 170 9.53 -18.74 -12.26
CA VAL A 170 10.24 -19.59 -13.23
C VAL A 170 10.70 -20.87 -12.52
N LEU A 171 10.19 -22.01 -12.97
CA LEU A 171 10.57 -23.33 -12.48
C LEU A 171 11.87 -23.79 -13.12
N GLU A 172 11.93 -23.71 -14.45
CA GLU A 172 13.06 -24.16 -15.24
C GLU A 172 13.05 -23.51 -16.62
N VAL A 173 14.24 -23.34 -17.18
CA VAL A 173 14.45 -22.89 -18.56
C VAL A 173 14.62 -24.15 -19.41
N VAL A 174 13.75 -24.35 -20.39
CA VAL A 174 13.73 -25.54 -21.24
C VAL A 174 14.74 -25.38 -22.38
N ASP A 175 14.72 -24.23 -23.04
CA ASP A 175 15.65 -23.86 -24.11
C ASP A 175 15.87 -22.33 -24.17
N SER A 176 16.43 -21.81 -25.27
CA SER A 176 16.71 -20.38 -25.44
C SER A 176 15.45 -19.51 -25.59
N GLU A 177 14.31 -20.12 -25.89
CA GLU A 177 13.06 -19.45 -26.29
C GLU A 177 11.87 -19.88 -25.41
N HIS A 178 11.99 -20.96 -24.64
CA HIS A 178 10.94 -21.53 -23.82
C HIS A 178 11.38 -21.74 -22.37
N PHE A 179 10.48 -21.40 -21.45
CA PHE A 179 10.64 -21.73 -20.03
C PHE A 179 9.30 -22.12 -19.40
N ARG A 180 9.38 -22.87 -18.31
CA ARG A 180 8.21 -23.24 -17.50
C ARG A 180 8.09 -22.34 -16.29
N LEU A 181 6.87 -21.89 -16.02
CA LEU A 181 6.55 -21.13 -14.81
C LEU A 181 5.32 -21.70 -14.12
N ILE A 182 5.21 -21.39 -12.83
CA ILE A 182 4.04 -21.67 -12.02
C ILE A 182 3.36 -20.37 -11.61
N ASP A 183 2.06 -20.26 -11.89
CA ASP A 183 1.26 -19.11 -11.46
C ASP A 183 0.93 -19.19 -9.95
N ILE A 184 0.32 -18.13 -9.42
CA ILE A 184 -0.08 -18.07 -8.00
C ILE A 184 -1.21 -19.06 -7.63
N ASN A 185 -1.93 -19.58 -8.63
CA ASN A 185 -2.96 -20.61 -8.47
C ASN A 185 -2.38 -22.03 -8.54
N GLY A 186 -1.06 -22.16 -8.78
CA GLY A 186 -0.37 -23.43 -8.92
C GLY A 186 -0.56 -24.10 -10.28
N ASN A 187 -1.02 -23.38 -11.30
CA ASN A 187 -1.05 -23.91 -12.66
C ASN A 187 0.32 -23.70 -13.34
N GLU A 188 0.77 -24.71 -14.06
CA GLU A 188 2.01 -24.66 -14.83
C GLU A 188 1.73 -24.15 -16.24
N TRP A 189 2.60 -23.27 -16.72
CA TRP A 189 2.51 -22.67 -18.04
C TRP A 189 3.85 -22.79 -18.76
N ILE A 190 3.80 -23.07 -20.07
CA ILE A 190 4.96 -22.99 -20.96
C ILE A 190 4.89 -21.63 -21.63
N VAL A 191 5.94 -20.83 -21.48
CA VAL A 191 6.04 -19.51 -22.11
C VAL A 191 6.95 -19.59 -23.31
N ASP A 192 6.47 -19.08 -24.44
CA ASP A 192 7.21 -18.91 -25.68
C ASP A 192 7.67 -17.44 -25.80
N LEU A 193 8.96 -17.24 -26.04
CA LEU A 193 9.62 -15.93 -26.21
C LEU A 193 10.00 -15.64 -27.66
N THR A 194 9.63 -16.50 -28.63
CA THR A 194 10.03 -16.39 -30.05
C THR A 194 9.70 -15.02 -30.66
N GLU A 195 8.60 -14.37 -30.24
CA GLU A 195 8.22 -13.05 -30.72
C GLU A 195 9.04 -11.89 -30.11
N ILE A 196 9.70 -12.11 -28.98
CA ILE A 196 10.49 -11.08 -28.29
C ILE A 196 11.97 -11.27 -28.65
N GLN A 197 12.68 -10.19 -28.99
CA GLN A 197 14.16 -10.18 -29.03
C GLN A 197 14.78 -10.27 -27.61
N ALA A 198 14.14 -10.98 -26.67
CA ALA A 198 14.63 -11.23 -25.33
C ALA A 198 15.05 -12.70 -25.25
N THR A 199 16.28 -12.96 -24.82
CA THR A 199 16.80 -14.32 -24.65
C THR A 199 16.59 -14.78 -23.20
N THR A 200 16.27 -16.06 -22.98
CA THR A 200 16.22 -16.65 -21.62
C THR A 200 17.55 -16.58 -20.86
N ALA A 201 18.63 -16.11 -21.50
CA ALA A 201 19.95 -15.93 -20.91
C ALA A 201 19.97 -14.98 -19.70
N ASP A 202 19.00 -14.06 -19.61
CA ASP A 202 18.85 -13.13 -18.48
C ASP A 202 17.85 -13.63 -17.41
N ILE A 203 17.24 -14.81 -17.60
CA ILE A 203 16.23 -15.37 -16.71
C ILE A 203 16.84 -16.53 -15.92
N THR A 204 16.86 -16.42 -14.60
CA THR A 204 17.31 -17.51 -13.75
C THR A 204 16.14 -18.28 -13.12
N PRO A 205 16.25 -19.62 -12.97
CA PRO A 205 15.27 -20.37 -12.20
C PRO A 205 15.11 -19.76 -10.80
N ARG A 206 13.85 -19.68 -10.30
CA ARG A 206 13.40 -18.98 -9.07
C ARG A 206 13.14 -17.48 -9.19
N GLU A 207 13.32 -16.88 -10.35
CA GLU A 207 12.88 -15.51 -10.56
C GLU A 207 11.37 -15.41 -10.69
N VAL A 208 10.81 -14.29 -10.24
CA VAL A 208 9.40 -13.97 -10.47
C VAL A 208 9.32 -13.09 -11.70
N VAL A 209 8.51 -13.51 -12.65
CA VAL A 209 8.34 -12.81 -13.91
C VAL A 209 6.89 -12.36 -14.05
N ARG A 210 6.70 -11.20 -14.66
CA ARG A 210 5.41 -10.67 -15.09
C ARG A 210 5.49 -10.43 -16.59
N MET A 211 4.48 -10.84 -17.32
CA MET A 211 4.47 -10.77 -18.77
C MET A 211 3.09 -10.46 -19.33
N LEU A 212 3.12 -9.87 -20.52
CA LEU A 212 1.97 -9.67 -21.39
C LEU A 212 2.13 -10.57 -22.60
N GLY A 213 1.01 -10.98 -23.17
CA GLY A 213 1.01 -11.95 -24.24
C GLY A 213 -0.39 -12.46 -24.55
N GLU A 214 -0.46 -13.43 -25.45
CA GLU A 214 -1.72 -14.09 -25.78
C GLU A 214 -1.70 -15.55 -25.33
N LEU A 215 -2.86 -16.04 -24.95
CA LEU A 215 -3.03 -17.43 -24.61
C LEU A 215 -3.12 -18.24 -25.92
N GLY A 216 -2.05 -18.96 -26.24
CA GLY A 216 -2.01 -19.86 -27.38
C GLY A 216 -2.84 -21.12 -27.14
N ALA A 217 -2.88 -22.00 -28.14
CA ALA A 217 -3.50 -23.30 -28.01
C ALA A 217 -2.69 -24.20 -27.05
N GLU A 218 -3.37 -25.14 -26.36
CA GLU A 218 -2.74 -26.19 -25.53
C GLU A 218 -1.95 -25.72 -24.30
N GLY A 219 -2.21 -24.52 -23.77
CA GLY A 219 -1.59 -24.05 -22.52
C GLY A 219 -0.20 -23.44 -22.70
N VAL A 220 0.15 -23.08 -23.93
CA VAL A 220 1.31 -22.25 -24.26
C VAL A 220 0.90 -20.78 -24.16
N PHE A 221 1.74 -19.97 -23.54
CA PHE A 221 1.55 -18.52 -23.46
C PHE A 221 2.61 -17.83 -24.32
N GLU A 222 2.17 -17.16 -25.37
CA GLU A 222 3.03 -16.42 -26.29
C GLU A 222 3.28 -15.04 -25.70
N ALA A 223 4.48 -14.82 -25.16
CA ALA A 223 4.80 -13.57 -24.51
C ALA A 223 5.18 -12.51 -25.56
N SER A 224 4.60 -11.32 -25.44
CA SER A 224 4.95 -10.13 -26.22
C SER A 224 5.84 -9.15 -25.43
N LEU A 225 5.77 -9.19 -24.10
CA LEU A 225 6.57 -8.37 -23.21
C LEU A 225 6.84 -9.08 -21.89
N ILE A 226 8.09 -9.09 -21.44
CA ILE A 226 8.50 -9.69 -20.16
C ILE A 226 9.21 -8.68 -19.26
N ARG A 227 8.89 -8.71 -17.97
CA ARG A 227 9.59 -7.96 -16.91
C ARG A 227 9.97 -8.92 -15.79
N VAL A 228 11.27 -9.15 -15.65
CA VAL A 228 11.84 -9.87 -14.50
C VAL A 228 11.71 -8.97 -13.28
N LYS A 229 11.19 -9.52 -12.19
CA LYS A 229 11.15 -8.84 -10.89
C LYS A 229 12.00 -9.58 -9.87
N PRO A 230 12.77 -8.83 -9.06
CA PRO A 230 13.39 -9.42 -7.90
C PRO A 230 12.31 -9.95 -6.94
N LEU A 231 12.69 -11.02 -6.25
CA LEU A 231 11.83 -11.90 -5.45
C LEU A 231 11.34 -11.25 -4.14
N ASP A 232 11.62 -9.96 -3.94
CA ASP A 232 11.21 -9.12 -2.82
C ASP A 232 9.96 -8.25 -3.13
N THR A 233 9.42 -8.36 -4.35
CA THR A 233 8.21 -7.65 -4.78
C THR A 233 6.92 -8.30 -4.24
N PRO A 234 5.75 -7.64 -4.32
CA PRO A 234 4.50 -7.99 -3.60
C PRO A 234 3.94 -9.41 -3.82
N PHE A 235 4.57 -10.23 -4.66
CA PHE A 235 4.31 -11.68 -4.67
C PHE A 235 4.91 -12.42 -3.46
N GLY A 236 5.48 -11.65 -2.51
CA GLY A 236 5.81 -12.06 -1.17
C GLY A 236 7.29 -12.40 -1.01
N PRO A 237 7.86 -12.27 0.21
CA PRO A 237 9.12 -12.93 0.50
C PRO A 237 8.98 -14.42 0.14
N LYS A 238 10.04 -15.00 -0.43
CA LYS A 238 10.21 -16.42 -0.85
C LYS A 238 9.25 -17.47 -0.26
N GLY A 239 8.91 -17.39 1.03
CA GLY A 239 8.05 -18.34 1.73
C GLY A 239 6.53 -18.27 1.46
N ARG A 240 5.97 -17.19 0.88
CA ARG A 240 4.49 -17.11 0.72
C ARG A 240 3.97 -17.82 -0.54
N PHE A 241 4.80 -17.96 -1.57
CA PHE A 241 4.48 -18.81 -2.74
C PHE A 241 4.36 -20.29 -2.31
N GLU A 242 5.24 -20.73 -1.40
CA GLU A 242 5.17 -22.05 -0.76
C GLU A 242 3.88 -22.17 0.08
N GLU A 243 3.62 -21.19 0.96
CA GLU A 243 2.47 -21.20 1.87
C GLU A 243 1.12 -21.17 1.13
N ARG A 244 0.96 -20.37 0.06
CA ARG A 244 -0.28 -20.35 -0.74
C ARG A 244 -0.51 -21.65 -1.53
N MET A 245 0.55 -22.28 -2.04
CA MET A 245 0.40 -23.58 -2.69
C MET A 245 -0.01 -24.67 -1.69
N GLU A 246 0.55 -24.64 -0.47
CA GLU A 246 0.17 -25.56 0.61
C GLU A 246 -1.28 -25.31 1.10
N VAL A 247 -1.68 -24.05 1.31
CA VAL A 247 -3.03 -23.67 1.78
C VAL A 247 -4.12 -23.90 0.74
N GLY A 248 -3.80 -23.80 -0.56
CA GLY A 248 -4.70 -24.13 -1.67
C GLY A 248 -4.99 -25.63 -1.82
N GLY A 249 -4.42 -26.50 -0.99
CA GLY A 249 -4.62 -27.95 -1.02
C GLY A 249 -3.98 -28.64 -2.23
N ARG A 250 -3.13 -27.94 -2.99
CA ARG A 250 -2.40 -28.49 -4.14
C ARG A 250 -0.96 -28.76 -3.72
N ALA A 251 -0.58 -30.03 -3.67
CA ALA A 251 0.81 -30.39 -3.39
C ALA A 251 1.73 -29.77 -4.44
N LEU A 252 2.84 -29.15 -3.99
CA LEU A 252 3.87 -28.64 -4.88
C LEU A 252 4.22 -29.70 -5.94
N PRO A 253 4.21 -29.35 -7.25
CA PRO A 253 4.57 -30.28 -8.29
C PRO A 253 6.00 -30.81 -8.07
N PRO A 254 6.33 -32.03 -8.53
CA PRO A 254 7.59 -32.69 -8.20
C PRO A 254 8.84 -31.84 -8.51
N GLY A 255 8.80 -31.02 -9.57
CA GLY A 255 9.86 -30.08 -9.95
C GLY A 255 10.03 -28.91 -8.96
N ALA A 256 8.93 -28.38 -8.41
CA ALA A 256 8.94 -27.27 -7.48
C ALA A 256 9.46 -27.64 -6.07
N ARG A 257 9.26 -28.90 -5.63
CA ARG A 257 9.69 -29.35 -4.29
C ARG A 257 11.19 -29.23 -4.04
N ASN A 258 12.02 -29.46 -5.07
CA ASN A 258 13.47 -29.33 -4.96
C ASN A 258 13.94 -27.87 -4.96
N ILE A 259 13.14 -26.97 -5.57
CA ILE A 259 13.39 -25.53 -5.63
C ILE A 259 13.16 -24.87 -4.27
N PHE A 260 12.31 -25.43 -3.41
CA PHE A 260 11.99 -24.86 -2.10
C PHE A 260 12.79 -25.49 -0.93
N ARG A 261 13.42 -26.67 -1.14
CA ARG A 261 14.14 -27.41 -0.09
C ARG A 261 15.53 -26.88 0.32
N VAL A 262 16.09 -25.88 -0.38
CA VAL A 262 17.53 -25.54 -0.26
C VAL A 262 17.87 -24.64 0.95
N ARG A 263 17.01 -24.52 1.97
CA ARG A 263 17.34 -23.68 3.15
C ARG A 263 16.80 -24.18 4.48
N ILE A 264 17.05 -25.45 4.81
CA ILE A 264 16.94 -25.94 6.20
C ILE A 264 18.31 -26.34 6.79
N THR A 265 19.40 -26.20 6.02
CA THR A 265 20.77 -26.43 6.50
C THR A 265 21.68 -25.31 6.03
N GLY A 266 21.89 -24.32 6.91
CA GLY A 266 22.78 -23.18 6.70
C GLY A 266 22.53 -22.11 7.76
#